data_AF-A0A7X7TR74-F1
#
_entry.id   AF-A0A7X7TR74-F1
#
_cell.length_a   1.000
_cell.length_b   1.000
_cell.length_c   1.000
_cell.angle_alpha   90.00
_cell.angle_beta   90.00
_cell.angle_gamma   90.00
#
_symmetry.space_group_name_H-M   'P 1'
#
loop_
_entity.id
_entity.type
_entity.pdbx_description
1 polymer ?
#
loop_
_entity_poly.entity_id
_entity_poly.type
_entity_poly.pdbx_seq_one_letter_code
_entity_poly.pdbx_strand_id
1 'polypeptide(L)'
;MATFESRDGKAERVDSSRFEKFEKSVLDKGFVRLADMMGDDYSAVKAARVSYGQGLKTPQKDKSLVLYLMEHGHETPFEHIVFTFHVKAPLFVTRQWFRHRIGSFNEISQRYTEVKEEEFYVPDNVRVNISEDRQKSVEVEDTALLESIRESIQKACEESYRVYKALLNEGVARELARVVLPLSTYTQFYWTVNARSLMNFLSLRADSHAQWEIQQYALVIAEFFKETCPWTYEAFTKFTYKGDLLPKQNILEK
;
A
#
# COMPACT_ATOMS: atom_id res chain seq x y z
N MET A 1 -26.86 -0.14 37.30
CA MET A 1 -26.24 -1.44 37.01
C MET A 1 -27.12 -2.11 35.97
N ALA A 2 -26.71 -2.09 34.70
CA ALA A 2 -27.49 -2.65 33.61
C ALA A 2 -26.58 -3.56 32.79
N THR A 3 -26.71 -4.86 33.06
CA THR A 3 -26.21 -5.96 32.26
C THR A 3 -27.03 -6.05 30.98
N PHE A 4 -26.37 -5.96 29.82
CA PHE A 4 -26.95 -6.39 28.56
C PHE A 4 -26.47 -7.81 28.28
N GLU A 5 -27.34 -8.79 28.54
CA GLU A 5 -27.19 -10.14 28.01
C GLU A 5 -27.58 -10.12 26.53
N SER A 6 -26.66 -10.53 25.65
CA SER A 6 -26.98 -10.81 24.24
C SER A 6 -27.71 -12.14 24.13
N ARG A 7 -29.02 -12.08 23.89
CA ARG A 7 -29.80 -13.22 23.40
C ARG A 7 -29.64 -13.30 21.88
N ASP A 8 -29.33 -14.51 21.42
CA ASP A 8 -29.18 -14.96 20.03
C ASP A 8 -27.82 -14.68 19.37
N GLY A 9 -26.89 -15.60 19.65
CA GLY A 9 -25.57 -15.73 19.04
C GLY A 9 -25.59 -16.17 17.57
N LYS A 10 -25.98 -15.25 16.68
CA LYS A 10 -25.43 -15.20 15.32
C LYS A 10 -24.96 -13.78 15.08
N ALA A 11 -23.65 -13.56 15.25
CA ALA A 11 -23.02 -12.40 14.66
C ALA A 11 -23.29 -12.48 13.16
N GLU A 12 -24.20 -11.67 12.65
CA GLU A 12 -24.27 -11.41 11.22
C GLU A 12 -22.90 -10.87 10.82
N ARG A 13 -22.10 -11.72 10.16
CA ARG A 13 -20.86 -11.27 9.52
C ARG A 13 -21.28 -10.18 8.56
N VAL A 14 -20.80 -8.96 8.80
CA VAL A 14 -20.86 -7.88 7.82
C VAL A 14 -20.43 -8.47 6.49
N ASP A 15 -21.30 -8.36 5.50
CA ASP A 15 -21.13 -8.97 4.19
C ASP A 15 -19.83 -8.47 3.54
N SER A 16 -18.79 -9.31 3.59
CA SER A 16 -17.47 -9.02 3.00
C SER A 16 -17.49 -8.97 1.48
N SER A 17 -18.61 -9.35 0.83
CA SER A 17 -18.75 -9.32 -0.63
C SER A 17 -18.73 -7.90 -1.21
N ARG A 18 -18.90 -6.85 -0.39
CA ARG A 18 -18.81 -5.46 -0.84
C ARG A 18 -17.38 -5.06 -1.27
N PHE A 19 -16.36 -5.76 -0.78
CA PHE A 19 -14.95 -5.43 -1.01
C PHE A 19 -14.17 -6.44 -1.86
N GLU A 20 -14.75 -7.59 -2.21
CA GLU A 20 -14.16 -8.51 -3.20
C GLU A 20 -14.00 -7.87 -4.59
N LYS A 21 -14.71 -6.77 -4.87
CA LYS A 21 -14.63 -6.00 -6.11
C LYS A 21 -13.47 -4.99 -6.20
N PHE A 22 -12.65 -4.82 -5.18
CA PHE A 22 -11.60 -3.79 -5.13
C PHE A 22 -10.20 -4.36 -4.96
N GLU A 23 -9.83 -5.34 -5.79
CA GLU A 23 -8.46 -5.82 -5.92
C GLU A 23 -7.85 -5.35 -7.24
N LYS A 24 -6.61 -4.85 -7.17
CA LYS A 24 -5.81 -4.49 -8.34
C LYS A 24 -4.48 -5.24 -8.25
N SER A 25 -4.15 -5.99 -9.31
CA SER A 25 -2.87 -6.71 -9.43
C SER A 25 -1.70 -5.74 -9.52
N VAL A 26 -0.55 -6.12 -8.96
CA VAL A 26 0.69 -5.34 -8.98
C VAL A 26 1.87 -6.28 -9.19
N LEU A 27 2.81 -5.91 -10.06
CA LEU A 27 3.91 -6.77 -10.49
C LEU A 27 3.38 -8.08 -11.12
N ASP A 28 4.15 -9.16 -11.06
CA ASP A 28 3.83 -10.46 -11.65
C ASP A 28 2.80 -11.27 -10.85
N LYS A 29 2.81 -11.17 -9.51
CA LYS A 29 1.96 -12.01 -8.61
C LYS A 29 1.40 -11.26 -7.40
N GLY A 30 1.65 -9.96 -7.27
CA GLY A 30 1.21 -9.14 -6.16
C GLY A 30 -0.17 -8.52 -6.37
N PHE A 31 -0.71 -7.91 -5.32
CA PHE A 31 -1.95 -7.15 -5.39
C PHE A 31 -2.09 -6.15 -4.24
N VAL A 32 -2.99 -5.19 -4.41
CA VAL A 32 -3.56 -4.37 -3.35
C VAL A 32 -5.07 -4.50 -3.39
N ARG A 33 -5.67 -4.77 -2.23
CA ARG A 33 -7.12 -4.81 -2.04
C ARG A 33 -7.55 -3.86 -0.94
N LEU A 34 -8.52 -3.00 -1.20
CA LEU A 34 -9.16 -2.21 -0.13
C LEU A 34 -10.12 -3.11 0.65
N ALA A 35 -9.73 -3.50 1.86
CA ALA A 35 -10.48 -4.45 2.68
C ALA A 35 -11.55 -3.79 3.55
N ASP A 36 -11.28 -2.57 4.06
CA ASP A 36 -12.23 -1.79 4.84
C ASP A 36 -11.88 -0.29 4.81
N MET A 37 -12.85 0.56 5.12
CA MET A 37 -12.67 2.01 5.21
C MET A 37 -13.61 2.63 6.24
N MET A 38 -13.07 3.55 7.04
CA MET A 38 -13.83 4.41 7.95
C MET A 38 -13.72 5.87 7.49
N GLY A 39 -14.87 6.50 7.28
CA GLY A 39 -14.95 7.91 6.90
C GLY A 39 -14.76 8.15 5.40
N ASP A 40 -14.70 9.42 5.04
CA ASP A 40 -14.71 9.97 3.68
C ASP A 40 -14.31 11.46 3.73
N ASP A 41 -14.38 12.19 2.61
CA ASP A 41 -14.10 13.63 2.57
C ASP A 41 -14.93 14.44 3.59
N TYR A 42 -16.19 14.05 3.83
CA TYR A 42 -17.05 14.70 4.81
C TYR A 42 -16.60 14.47 6.26
N SER A 43 -15.88 13.38 6.51
CA SER A 43 -15.35 13.07 7.83
C SER A 43 -14.28 14.07 8.25
N ALA A 44 -13.39 14.48 7.32
CA ALA A 44 -12.45 15.58 7.55
C ALA A 44 -13.18 16.92 7.78
N VAL A 45 -14.24 17.21 7.02
CA VAL A 45 -15.04 18.44 7.18
C VAL A 45 -15.71 18.50 8.56
N LYS A 46 -16.35 17.42 9.00
CA LYS A 46 -16.97 17.33 10.32
C LYS A 46 -15.94 17.50 11.43
N ALA A 47 -14.81 16.81 11.32
CA ALA A 47 -13.71 16.92 12.29
C ALA A 47 -13.16 18.35 12.38
N ALA A 48 -12.99 19.04 11.25
CA ALA A 48 -12.51 20.42 11.24
C ALA A 48 -13.52 21.43 11.84
N ARG A 49 -14.82 21.22 11.60
CA ARG A 49 -15.86 22.17 12.02
C ARG A 49 -16.31 22.03 13.47
N VAL A 50 -15.93 20.94 14.14
CA VAL A 50 -16.17 20.81 15.59
C VAL A 50 -15.55 21.98 16.36
N SER A 51 -14.43 22.52 15.88
CA SER A 51 -13.77 23.72 16.42
C SER A 51 -14.65 24.96 16.44
N TYR A 52 -15.72 24.99 15.64
CA TYR A 52 -16.69 26.08 15.56
C TYR A 52 -18.12 25.64 15.97
N GLY A 53 -18.30 24.42 16.46
CA GLY A 53 -19.61 23.85 16.76
C GLY A 53 -20.53 23.70 15.54
N GLN A 54 -19.96 23.62 14.33
CA GLN A 54 -20.72 23.55 13.07
C GLN A 54 -20.64 22.15 12.44
N GLY A 55 -21.66 21.80 11.66
CA GLY A 55 -21.72 20.55 10.88
C GLY A 55 -21.41 20.76 9.39
N LEU A 56 -21.83 19.79 8.56
CA LEU A 56 -21.79 19.89 7.10
C LEU A 56 -22.61 21.09 6.58
N LYS A 57 -22.26 21.62 5.40
CA LYS A 57 -22.96 22.74 4.78
C LYS A 57 -23.44 22.32 3.39
N THR A 58 -22.79 22.80 2.34
CA THR A 58 -23.06 22.39 0.95
C THR A 58 -21.81 21.72 0.40
N PRO A 59 -21.93 20.79 -0.56
CA PRO A 59 -20.77 20.10 -1.14
C PRO A 59 -19.68 21.07 -1.63
N GLN A 60 -20.07 22.21 -2.22
CA GLN A 60 -19.12 23.24 -2.67
C GLN A 60 -18.37 23.87 -1.49
N LYS A 61 -19.08 24.29 -0.43
CA LYS A 61 -18.45 24.88 0.77
C LYS A 61 -17.59 23.88 1.53
N ASP A 62 -18.00 22.62 1.53
CA ASP A 62 -17.32 21.53 2.23
C ASP A 62 -16.03 21.15 1.48
N LYS A 63 -16.08 21.04 0.14
CA LYS A 63 -14.89 20.90 -0.71
C LYS A 63 -13.92 22.09 -0.56
N SER A 64 -14.42 23.33 -0.58
CA SER A 64 -13.58 24.51 -0.36
C SER A 64 -12.87 24.48 0.99
N LEU A 65 -13.52 23.96 2.04
CA LEU A 65 -12.87 23.78 3.33
C LEU A 65 -11.76 22.72 3.28
N VAL A 66 -11.98 21.58 2.61
CA VAL A 66 -10.92 20.55 2.42
C VAL A 66 -9.69 21.14 1.73
N LEU A 67 -9.90 21.91 0.65
CA LEU A 67 -8.83 22.61 -0.08
C LEU A 67 -8.07 23.58 0.83
N TYR A 68 -8.81 24.43 1.57
CA TYR A 68 -8.24 25.39 2.51
C TYR A 68 -7.39 24.71 3.60
N LEU A 69 -7.90 23.64 4.21
CA LEU A 69 -7.18 22.90 5.25
C LEU A 69 -5.86 22.34 4.72
N MET A 70 -5.87 21.76 3.53
CA MET A 70 -4.67 21.18 2.92
C MET A 70 -3.64 22.27 2.58
N GLU A 71 -4.06 23.35 1.94
CA GLU A 71 -3.20 24.48 1.56
C GLU A 71 -2.49 25.11 2.77
N HIS A 72 -3.14 25.15 3.93
CA HIS A 72 -2.60 25.74 5.16
C HIS A 72 -1.95 24.72 6.10
N GLY A 73 -1.77 23.47 5.67
CA GLY A 73 -1.13 22.42 6.48
C GLY A 73 -1.93 21.98 7.71
N HIS A 74 -3.24 22.20 7.72
CA HIS A 74 -4.14 21.74 8.77
C HIS A 74 -4.54 20.28 8.53
N GLU A 75 -3.60 19.38 8.81
CA GLU A 75 -3.72 17.98 8.39
C GLU A 75 -4.45 17.06 9.38
N THR A 76 -4.61 17.46 10.64
CA THR A 76 -5.22 16.60 11.68
C THR A 76 -6.65 16.15 11.36
N PRO A 77 -7.53 16.92 10.68
CA PRO A 77 -8.85 16.43 10.30
C PRO A 77 -8.82 15.20 9.39
N PHE A 78 -7.76 15.03 8.59
CA PHE A 78 -7.60 13.87 7.70
C PHE A 78 -7.20 12.58 8.44
N GLU A 79 -6.82 12.67 9.72
CA GLU A 79 -6.54 11.47 10.53
C GLU A 79 -7.80 10.66 10.85
N HIS A 80 -8.99 11.26 10.68
CA HIS A 80 -10.30 10.60 10.89
C HIS A 80 -10.81 9.82 9.68
N ILE A 81 -10.05 9.79 8.59
CA ILE A 81 -10.29 8.92 7.44
C ILE A 81 -9.28 7.78 7.53
N VAL A 82 -9.75 6.54 7.64
CA VAL A 82 -8.89 5.37 7.86
C VAL A 82 -9.17 4.30 6.82
N PHE A 83 -8.11 3.75 6.26
CA PHE A 83 -8.13 2.68 5.26
C PHE A 83 -7.53 1.42 5.87
N THR A 84 -8.05 0.26 5.50
CA THR A 84 -7.40 -1.03 5.71
C THR A 84 -7.20 -1.71 4.37
N PHE A 85 -5.95 -1.95 4.00
CA PHE A 85 -5.57 -2.65 2.79
C PHE A 85 -5.13 -4.08 3.11
N HIS A 86 -5.47 -5.03 2.24
CA HIS A 86 -4.80 -6.33 2.17
C HIS A 86 -3.82 -6.30 0.99
N VAL A 87 -2.55 -6.53 1.25
CA VAL A 87 -1.47 -6.38 0.27
C VAL A 87 -0.69 -7.67 0.17
N LYS A 88 -0.44 -8.11 -1.06
CA LYS A 88 0.54 -9.15 -1.38
C LYS A 88 1.73 -8.52 -2.10
N ALA A 89 2.92 -8.58 -1.52
CA ALA A 89 4.12 -7.96 -2.07
C ALA A 89 5.40 -8.75 -1.74
N PRO A 90 6.51 -8.55 -2.47
CA PRO A 90 7.79 -9.18 -2.17
C PRO A 90 8.40 -8.66 -0.85
N LEU A 91 9.17 -9.48 -0.13
CA LEU A 91 9.80 -9.11 1.15
C LEU A 91 10.68 -7.85 1.03
N PHE A 92 11.40 -7.64 -0.08
CA PHE A 92 12.20 -6.41 -0.23
C PHE A 92 11.34 -5.13 -0.35
N VAL A 93 10.10 -5.25 -0.86
CA VAL A 93 9.13 -4.15 -0.92
C VAL A 93 8.54 -3.92 0.48
N THR A 94 8.13 -4.97 1.19
CA THR A 94 7.53 -4.85 2.52
C THR A 94 8.50 -4.23 3.54
N ARG A 95 9.79 -4.54 3.45
CA ARG A 95 10.84 -3.93 4.29
C ARG A 95 10.94 -2.41 4.13
N GLN A 96 10.64 -1.87 2.96
CA GLN A 96 10.57 -0.41 2.72
C GLN A 96 9.25 0.18 3.20
N TRP A 97 8.18 -0.58 3.02
CA TRP A 97 6.83 -0.19 3.43
C TRP A 97 6.71 -0.07 4.95
N PHE A 98 7.23 -1.05 5.69
CA PHE A 98 7.09 -1.11 7.16
C PHE A 98 7.95 -0.05 7.89
N ARG A 99 8.72 0.75 7.15
CA ARG A 99 9.37 1.97 7.67
C ARG A 99 8.37 3.08 7.97
N HIS A 100 7.16 3.00 7.41
CA HIS A 100 6.06 3.93 7.67
C HIS A 100 5.37 3.59 9.00
N ARG A 101 5.98 4.06 10.09
CA ARG A 101 5.60 3.73 11.48
C ARG A 101 4.19 4.16 11.89
N ILE A 102 3.62 5.14 11.20
CA ILE A 102 2.27 5.63 11.50
C ILE A 102 1.28 4.81 10.68
N GLY A 103 1.00 3.61 11.16
CA GLY A 103 0.12 2.62 10.56
C GLY A 103 0.16 1.35 11.41
N SER A 104 -0.75 0.43 11.15
CA SER A 104 -0.80 -0.88 11.81
C SER A 104 -0.62 -1.97 10.78
N PHE A 105 0.22 -2.95 11.09
CA PHE A 105 0.57 -4.04 10.18
C PHE A 105 0.30 -5.39 10.85
N ASN A 106 -0.21 -6.34 10.08
CA ASN A 106 -0.23 -7.74 10.46
C ASN A 106 0.15 -8.58 9.24
N GLU A 107 1.25 -9.32 9.32
CA GLU A 107 1.86 -10.05 8.20
C GLU A 107 1.77 -11.56 8.44
N ILE A 108 1.63 -12.32 7.36
CA ILE A 108 1.79 -13.78 7.40
C ILE A 108 3.16 -14.13 7.98
N SER A 109 3.17 -14.87 9.09
CA SER A 109 4.40 -15.34 9.71
C SER A 109 4.82 -16.69 9.15
N GLN A 110 5.94 -16.70 8.43
CA GLN A 110 6.59 -17.92 7.95
C GLN A 110 7.19 -18.79 9.07
N ARG A 111 7.05 -18.41 10.36
CA ARG A 111 7.36 -19.28 11.51
C ARG A 111 6.27 -20.32 11.70
N TYR A 112 5.02 -19.93 11.45
CA TYR A 112 3.83 -20.73 11.69
C TYR A 112 3.30 -21.34 10.39
N THR A 113 3.42 -20.60 9.29
CA THR A 113 2.93 -20.99 7.98
C THR A 113 4.09 -21.44 7.09
N GLU A 114 3.95 -22.60 6.47
CA GLU A 114 4.86 -23.04 5.40
C GLU A 114 4.67 -22.16 4.16
N VAL A 115 5.77 -21.77 3.52
CA VAL A 115 5.71 -21.07 2.24
C VAL A 115 5.27 -22.10 1.19
N LYS A 116 4.02 -21.98 0.75
CA LYS A 116 3.44 -22.80 -0.29
C LYS A 116 3.72 -22.11 -1.63
N GLU A 117 4.06 -22.91 -2.64
CA GLU A 117 4.27 -22.48 -4.02
C GLU A 117 5.51 -21.59 -4.22
N GLU A 118 6.03 -21.57 -5.45
CA GLU A 118 7.16 -20.75 -5.87
C GLU A 118 6.71 -19.30 -6.09
N GLU A 119 6.12 -18.69 -5.05
CA GLU A 119 5.67 -17.31 -5.06
C GLU A 119 6.85 -16.34 -4.90
N PHE A 120 7.73 -16.31 -5.90
CA PHE A 120 8.84 -15.36 -5.99
C PHE A 120 8.54 -14.28 -7.03
N TYR A 121 8.95 -13.05 -6.75
CA TYR A 121 8.97 -11.98 -7.74
C TYR A 121 10.01 -12.27 -8.82
N VAL A 122 9.54 -12.30 -10.07
CA VAL A 122 10.38 -12.30 -11.26
C VAL A 122 10.05 -11.03 -12.05
N PRO A 123 11.05 -10.18 -12.35
CA PRO A 123 10.80 -8.88 -12.97
C PRO A 123 10.29 -9.01 -14.41
N ASP A 124 9.43 -8.09 -14.80
CA ASP A 124 8.90 -7.90 -16.16
C ASP A 124 9.64 -6.81 -16.95
N ASN A 125 10.50 -6.05 -16.28
CA ASN A 125 11.38 -5.05 -16.87
C ASN A 125 12.83 -5.21 -16.42
N VAL A 126 13.74 -4.56 -17.15
CA VAL A 126 15.14 -4.41 -16.75
C VAL A 126 15.40 -2.96 -16.43
N ARG A 127 16.07 -2.71 -15.32
CA ARG A 127 16.53 -1.37 -14.96
C ARG A 127 18.01 -1.37 -14.69
N VAL A 128 18.69 -0.36 -15.22
CA VAL A 128 20.13 -0.13 -15.01
C VAL A 128 20.32 1.16 -14.22
N ASN A 129 21.35 1.21 -13.38
CA ASN A 129 21.63 2.41 -12.60
C ASN A 129 22.07 3.56 -13.50
N ILE A 130 21.67 4.78 -13.14
CA ILE A 130 22.16 6.00 -13.77
C ILE A 130 23.58 6.29 -13.25
N SER A 131 24.51 6.68 -14.12
CA SER A 131 25.91 6.96 -13.75
C SER A 131 26.04 8.11 -12.75
N GLU A 132 25.21 9.13 -12.91
CA GLU A 132 25.24 10.36 -12.11
C GLU A 132 24.53 10.21 -10.75
N ASP A 133 23.58 9.29 -10.64
CA ASP A 133 22.85 8.99 -9.41
C ASP A 133 22.60 7.49 -9.30
N ARG A 134 23.47 6.82 -8.55
CA ARG A 134 23.40 5.36 -8.34
C ARG A 134 22.20 4.92 -7.51
N GLN A 135 21.44 5.85 -6.91
CA GLN A 135 20.17 5.54 -6.24
C GLN A 135 19.00 5.50 -7.23
N LYS A 136 19.21 5.97 -8.46
CA LYS A 136 18.23 5.93 -9.55
C LYS A 136 18.55 4.82 -10.53
N SER A 137 17.49 4.26 -11.09
CA SER A 137 17.58 3.30 -12.17
C SER A 137 16.61 3.69 -13.27
N VAL A 138 17.02 3.53 -14.53
CA VAL A 138 16.17 3.72 -15.70
C VAL A 138 15.83 2.37 -16.31
N GLU A 139 14.60 2.24 -16.79
CA GLU A 139 14.20 1.10 -17.59
C GLU A 139 14.93 1.10 -18.93
N VAL A 140 15.35 -0.08 -19.38
CA VAL A 140 16.01 -0.29 -20.67
C VAL A 140 15.24 -1.31 -21.49
N GLU A 141 15.04 -1.00 -22.76
CA GLU A 141 14.42 -1.90 -23.73
C GLU A 141 15.45 -2.90 -24.27
N ASP A 142 15.88 -3.84 -23.41
CA ASP A 142 16.79 -4.94 -23.77
C ASP A 142 16.14 -6.28 -23.43
N THR A 143 15.47 -6.86 -24.43
CA THR A 143 14.72 -8.12 -24.28
C THR A 143 15.63 -9.32 -24.03
N ALA A 144 16.84 -9.33 -24.61
CA ALA A 144 17.80 -10.41 -24.40
C ALA A 144 18.37 -10.39 -22.98
N LEU A 145 18.69 -9.18 -22.47
CA LEU A 145 19.10 -8.99 -21.09
C LEU A 145 17.97 -9.33 -20.11
N LEU A 146 16.73 -8.93 -20.41
CA LEU A 146 15.56 -9.27 -19.61
C LEU A 146 15.40 -10.78 -19.45
N GLU A 147 15.42 -11.51 -20.56
CA GLU A 147 15.26 -12.97 -20.54
C GLU A 147 16.39 -13.65 -19.75
N SER A 148 17.63 -13.23 -19.97
CA SER A 148 18.80 -13.73 -19.23
C SER A 148 18.71 -13.47 -17.72
N ILE A 149 18.25 -12.29 -17.31
CA ILE A 149 18.02 -11.94 -15.90
C ILE A 149 16.88 -12.77 -15.32
N ARG A 150 15.76 -12.91 -16.03
CA ARG A 150 14.61 -13.71 -15.60
C ARG A 150 15.01 -15.16 -15.38
N GLU A 151 15.71 -15.77 -16.33
CA GLU A 151 16.20 -17.14 -16.22
C GLU A 151 17.13 -17.31 -15.02
N SER A 152 18.06 -16.38 -14.82
CA SER A 152 18.99 -16.40 -13.68
C SER A 152 18.29 -16.28 -12.33
N ILE A 153 17.33 -15.36 -12.21
CA ILE A 153 16.54 -15.17 -10.98
C ILE A 153 15.67 -16.39 -10.72
N GLN A 154 15.00 -16.92 -11.75
CA GLN A 154 14.14 -18.09 -11.65
C GLN A 154 14.91 -19.30 -11.13
N LYS A 155 16.07 -19.62 -11.74
CA LYS A 155 16.93 -20.72 -11.28
C LYS A 155 17.37 -20.57 -9.82
N ALA A 156 17.74 -19.36 -9.40
CA ALA A 156 18.14 -19.10 -8.02
C ALA A 156 16.99 -19.29 -7.03
N CYS A 157 15.78 -18.87 -7.41
CA CYS A 157 14.57 -19.05 -6.60
C CYS A 157 14.18 -20.53 -6.48
N GLU A 158 14.19 -21.27 -7.59
CA GLU A 158 13.91 -22.71 -7.63
C GLU A 158 14.87 -23.50 -6.74
N GLU A 159 16.18 -23.22 -6.84
CA GLU A 159 17.18 -23.89 -6.02
C GLU A 159 17.00 -23.57 -4.52
N SER A 160 16.74 -22.29 -4.19
CA SER A 160 16.46 -21.88 -2.81
C SER A 160 15.22 -22.59 -2.24
N TYR A 161 14.16 -22.72 -3.04
CA TYR A 161 12.95 -23.42 -2.65
C TYR A 161 13.16 -24.93 -2.50
N ARG A 162 13.95 -25.54 -3.39
CA ARG A 162 14.36 -26.95 -3.29
C ARG A 162 15.08 -27.22 -1.98
N VAL A 163 16.05 -26.38 -1.61
CA VAL A 163 16.77 -26.48 -0.33
C VAL A 163 15.82 -26.28 0.85
N TYR A 164 14.94 -25.28 0.79
CA TYR A 164 13.91 -25.06 1.83
C TYR A 164 13.06 -26.32 2.08
N LYS A 165 12.56 -26.95 1.02
CA LYS A 165 11.77 -28.18 1.11
C LYS A 165 12.57 -29.36 1.64
N ALA A 166 13.84 -29.51 1.24
CA ALA A 166 14.72 -30.55 1.77
C ALA A 166 14.90 -30.40 3.29
N LEU A 167 15.20 -29.20 3.79
CA LEU A 167 15.34 -28.92 5.22
C LEU A 167 14.07 -29.26 5.99
N LEU A 168 12.89 -28.91 5.46
CA LEU A 168 11.61 -29.26 6.09
C LEU A 168 11.39 -30.78 6.16
N ASN A 169 11.75 -31.51 5.08
CA ASN A 169 11.63 -32.97 5.04
C ASN A 169 12.58 -33.67 6.04
N GLU A 170 13.71 -33.03 6.36
CA GLU A 170 14.64 -33.48 7.41
C GLU A 170 14.17 -33.13 8.84
N GLY A 171 13.02 -32.45 8.98
CA GLY A 171 12.46 -32.07 10.28
C GLY A 171 13.01 -30.76 10.85
N VAL A 172 13.73 -29.96 10.06
CA VAL A 172 14.21 -28.64 10.48
C VAL A 172 13.02 -27.71 10.75
N ALA A 173 13.07 -26.97 11.86
CA ALA A 173 12.03 -26.02 12.22
C ALA A 173 11.82 -24.96 11.13
N ARG A 174 10.55 -24.61 10.84
CA ARG A 174 10.19 -23.65 9.78
C ARG A 174 10.91 -22.30 9.90
N GLU A 175 11.07 -21.82 11.14
CA GLU A 175 11.71 -20.51 11.38
C GLU A 175 13.19 -20.48 11.00
N LEU A 176 13.86 -21.64 11.02
CA LEU A 176 15.23 -21.83 10.57
C LEU A 176 15.27 -22.20 9.08
N ALA A 177 14.42 -23.12 8.62
CA ALA A 177 14.43 -23.57 7.22
C ALA A 177 14.25 -22.40 6.23
N ARG A 178 13.37 -21.44 6.54
CA ARG A 178 13.07 -20.30 5.68
C ARG A 178 14.22 -19.32 5.46
N VAL A 179 15.32 -19.40 6.22
CA VAL A 179 16.44 -18.43 6.08
C VAL A 179 17.13 -18.51 4.71
N VAL A 180 16.93 -19.62 3.99
CA VAL A 180 17.43 -19.81 2.62
C VAL A 180 16.55 -19.15 1.56
N LEU A 181 15.33 -18.73 1.91
CA LEU A 181 14.40 -18.12 0.96
C LEU A 181 14.86 -16.69 0.59
N PRO A 182 14.83 -16.33 -0.71
CA PRO A 182 15.29 -15.03 -1.17
C PRO A 182 14.34 -13.89 -0.78
N LEU A 183 14.84 -12.65 -0.82
CA LEU A 183 14.03 -11.45 -0.59
C LEU A 183 12.92 -11.23 -1.63
N SER A 184 12.99 -11.91 -2.78
CA SER A 184 11.94 -11.92 -3.80
C SER A 184 10.70 -12.71 -3.39
N THR A 185 10.74 -13.48 -2.30
CA THR A 185 9.58 -14.22 -1.77
C THR A 185 8.42 -13.26 -1.49
N TYR A 186 7.23 -13.60 -1.98
CA TYR A 186 6.01 -12.88 -1.65
C TYR A 186 5.56 -13.15 -0.21
N THR A 187 4.97 -12.13 0.38
CA THR A 187 4.28 -12.18 1.68
C THR A 187 2.96 -11.45 1.54
N GLN A 188 2.07 -11.63 2.51
CA GLN A 188 0.81 -10.90 2.56
C GLN A 188 0.66 -10.24 3.92
N PHE A 189 0.10 -9.03 3.92
CA PHE A 189 -0.15 -8.30 5.15
C PHE A 189 -1.39 -7.42 5.04
N TYR A 190 -2.02 -7.21 6.19
CA TYR A 190 -2.97 -6.11 6.37
C TYR A 190 -2.22 -4.84 6.76
N TRP A 191 -2.60 -3.72 6.17
CA TRP A 191 -2.10 -2.40 6.50
C TRP A 191 -3.26 -1.44 6.77
N THR A 192 -3.41 -1.03 8.01
CA THR A 192 -4.37 0.01 8.41
C THR A 192 -3.66 1.34 8.58
N VAL A 193 -4.16 2.39 7.93
CA VAL A 193 -3.51 3.70 7.87
C VAL A 193 -4.55 4.82 7.72
N ASN A 194 -4.31 5.96 8.38
CA ASN A 194 -5.15 7.14 8.19
C ASN A 194 -4.73 7.97 6.96
N ALA A 195 -5.61 8.82 6.44
CA ALA A 195 -5.34 9.58 5.20
C ALA A 195 -4.12 10.50 5.33
N ARG A 196 -3.85 11.06 6.52
CA ARG A 196 -2.64 11.88 6.75
C ARG A 196 -1.35 11.07 6.53
N SER A 197 -1.23 9.90 7.14
CA SER A 197 -0.07 9.03 6.95
C SER A 197 -0.04 8.42 5.55
N LEU A 198 -1.19 8.15 4.95
CA LEU A 198 -1.31 7.72 3.55
C LEU A 198 -0.73 8.76 2.59
N MET A 199 -1.04 10.04 2.79
CA MET A 199 -0.47 11.15 1.99
C MET A 199 1.05 11.26 2.16
N ASN A 200 1.56 11.04 3.37
CA ASN A 200 3.01 10.93 3.59
C ASN A 200 3.62 9.72 2.87
N PHE A 201 2.97 8.56 2.92
CA PHE A 201 3.38 7.36 2.17
C PHE A 201 3.47 7.65 0.67
N LEU A 202 2.42 8.24 0.09
CA LEU A 202 2.36 8.59 -1.33
C LEU A 202 3.44 9.60 -1.70
N SER A 203 3.71 10.61 -0.86
CA SER A 203 4.76 11.59 -1.11
C SER A 203 6.18 10.99 -1.13
N LEU A 204 6.39 9.85 -0.47
CA LEU A 204 7.69 9.18 -0.40
C LEU A 204 7.82 7.96 -1.32
N ARG A 205 6.70 7.42 -1.79
CA ARG A 205 6.64 6.13 -2.52
C ARG A 205 6.07 6.26 -3.92
N ALA A 206 5.14 7.17 -4.17
CA ALA A 206 4.81 7.59 -5.52
C ALA A 206 5.78 8.71 -5.93
N ASP A 207 7.08 8.40 -5.98
CA ASP A 207 8.16 9.33 -6.31
C ASP A 207 9.26 8.57 -7.06
N SER A 208 9.85 9.20 -8.08
CA SER A 208 10.85 8.58 -8.95
C SER A 208 12.13 8.13 -8.23
N HIS A 209 12.43 8.66 -7.03
CA HIS A 209 13.56 8.23 -6.21
C HIS A 209 13.24 6.99 -5.37
N ALA A 210 11.96 6.64 -5.19
CA ALA A 210 11.61 5.36 -4.56
C ALA A 210 11.96 4.20 -5.49
N GLN A 211 12.15 3.00 -4.94
CA GLN A 211 12.36 1.83 -5.80
C GLN A 211 11.11 1.57 -6.66
N TRP A 212 11.30 1.29 -7.95
CA TRP A 212 10.20 1.11 -8.91
C TRP A 212 9.10 0.16 -8.42
N GLU A 213 9.44 -0.97 -7.80
CA GLU A 213 8.41 -1.90 -7.33
C GLU A 213 7.48 -1.26 -6.30
N ILE A 214 7.99 -0.52 -5.30
CA ILE A 214 7.11 0.14 -4.31
C ILE A 214 6.35 1.32 -4.92
N GLN A 215 6.87 1.94 -6.00
CA GLN A 215 6.11 2.92 -6.77
C GLN A 215 4.83 2.30 -7.34
N GLN A 216 4.91 1.11 -7.93
CA GLN A 216 3.72 0.44 -8.51
C GLN A 216 2.62 0.21 -7.48
N TYR A 217 2.99 -0.20 -6.26
CA TYR A 217 2.02 -0.31 -5.15
C TYR A 217 1.45 1.06 -4.74
N ALA A 218 2.30 2.09 -4.68
CA ALA A 218 1.87 3.44 -4.31
C ALA A 218 0.90 4.05 -5.32
N LEU A 219 1.10 3.79 -6.62
CA LEU A 219 0.18 4.24 -7.67
C LEU A 219 -1.20 3.60 -7.53
N VAL A 220 -1.26 2.28 -7.31
CA VAL A 220 -2.52 1.59 -7.06
C VAL A 220 -3.23 2.09 -5.79
N ILE A 221 -2.48 2.37 -4.74
CA ILE A 221 -3.02 2.98 -3.51
C ILE A 221 -3.57 4.39 -3.77
N ALA A 222 -2.87 5.18 -4.58
CA ALA A 222 -3.32 6.51 -4.96
C ALA A 222 -4.64 6.46 -5.75
N GLU A 223 -4.84 5.44 -6.60
CA GLU A 223 -6.11 5.22 -7.29
C GLU A 223 -7.25 4.95 -6.30
N PHE A 224 -7.06 4.06 -5.33
CA PHE A 224 -8.07 3.84 -4.28
C PHE A 224 -8.36 5.12 -3.51
N PHE A 225 -7.33 5.87 -3.12
CA PHE A 225 -7.50 7.14 -2.40
C PHE A 225 -8.29 8.17 -3.22
N LYS A 226 -8.02 8.27 -4.53
CA LYS A 226 -8.74 9.14 -5.45
C LYS A 226 -10.21 8.74 -5.62
N GLU A 227 -10.48 7.43 -5.72
CA GLU A 227 -11.83 6.89 -5.88
C GLU A 227 -12.70 7.13 -4.62
N THR A 228 -12.12 7.00 -3.42
CA THR A 228 -12.87 7.08 -2.16
C THR A 228 -12.89 8.46 -1.51
N CYS A 229 -11.84 9.28 -1.71
CA CYS A 229 -11.71 10.63 -1.15
C CYS A 229 -11.29 11.63 -2.23
N PRO A 230 -12.11 11.85 -3.28
CA PRO A 230 -11.74 12.66 -4.43
C PRO A 230 -11.37 14.10 -4.07
N TRP A 231 -12.01 14.73 -3.06
CA TRP A 231 -11.70 16.11 -2.68
C TRP A 231 -10.37 16.20 -1.94
N THR A 232 -10.13 15.26 -1.01
CA THR A 232 -8.87 15.21 -0.27
C THR A 232 -7.71 14.85 -1.19
N TYR A 233 -7.89 13.92 -2.13
CA TYR A 233 -6.89 13.58 -3.15
C TYR A 233 -6.56 14.76 -4.05
N GLU A 234 -7.57 15.48 -4.53
CA GLU A 234 -7.38 16.71 -5.31
C GLU A 234 -6.60 17.76 -4.52
N ALA A 235 -6.98 18.02 -3.27
CA ALA A 235 -6.28 18.99 -2.43
C ALA A 235 -4.82 18.57 -2.18
N PHE A 236 -4.61 17.29 -1.88
CA PHE A 236 -3.28 16.71 -1.65
C PHE A 236 -2.37 16.88 -2.86
N THR A 237 -2.80 16.42 -4.03
CA THR A 237 -2.02 16.49 -5.28
C THR A 237 -1.76 17.92 -5.74
N LYS A 238 -2.65 18.85 -5.37
CA LYS A 238 -2.50 20.28 -5.69
C LYS A 238 -1.55 21.03 -4.78
N PHE A 239 -1.61 20.79 -3.46
CA PHE A 239 -0.95 21.69 -2.49
C PHE A 239 0.21 21.06 -1.71
N THR A 240 0.14 19.78 -1.37
CA THR A 240 1.06 19.18 -0.37
C THR A 240 1.84 17.97 -0.88
N TYR A 241 1.46 17.38 -2.00
CA TYR A 241 2.17 16.24 -2.60
C TYR A 241 3.59 16.66 -3.03
N LYS A 242 4.58 15.91 -2.56
CA LYS A 242 6.01 16.22 -2.77
C LYS A 242 6.70 15.35 -3.82
N GLY A 243 6.01 14.33 -4.33
CA GLY A 243 6.56 13.45 -5.36
C GLY A 243 6.33 13.99 -6.78
N ASP A 244 6.66 13.16 -7.76
CA ASP A 244 6.63 13.49 -9.19
C ASP A 244 5.86 12.51 -10.09
N LEU A 245 5.33 11.41 -9.55
CA LEU A 245 4.62 10.39 -10.33
C LEU A 245 3.10 10.58 -10.40
N LEU A 246 2.49 11.29 -9.44
CA LEU A 246 1.05 11.56 -9.47
C LEU A 246 0.76 12.84 -10.29
N PRO A 247 -0.36 12.87 -11.05
CA PRO A 247 -0.70 14.03 -11.86
C PRO A 247 -0.99 15.25 -10.95
N LYS A 248 -0.20 16.31 -11.13
CA LYS A 248 -0.46 17.60 -10.48
C LYS A 248 -1.65 18.27 -11.15
N GLN A 249 -2.67 18.65 -10.39
CA GLN A 249 -3.78 19.41 -10.93
C GLN A 249 -3.34 20.86 -11.18
N ASN A 250 -3.43 21.32 -12.43
CA ASN A 250 -3.03 22.68 -12.80
C ASN A 250 -3.78 23.71 -11.95
N ILE A 251 -3.05 24.73 -11.50
CA ILE A 251 -3.62 25.97 -10.99
C ILE A 251 -4.29 26.62 -12.21
N LEU A 252 -5.62 26.55 -12.30
CA LEU A 252 -6.32 27.57 -13.08
C LEU A 252 -6.08 28.88 -12.32
N GLU A 253 -5.07 29.63 -12.78
CA GLU A 253 -4.89 31.03 -12.42
C GLU A 253 -6.24 31.72 -12.68
N LYS A 254 -6.82 32.27 -11.61
CA LYS A 254 -8.00 33.14 -11.71
C LYS A 254 -7.53 34.56 -11.97
#